data_AF-A0A0U5JBD1-F1
#
_entry.id   AF-A0A0U5JBD1-F1
#
_cell.length_a   1.000
_cell.length_b   1.000
_cell.length_c   1.000
_cell.angle_alpha   90.00
_cell.angle_beta   90.00
_cell.angle_gamma   90.00
#
_symmetry.space_group_name_H-M   'P 1'
#
loop_
_entity.id
_entity.type
_entity.pdbx_description
1 polymer ?
#
loop_
_entity_poly.entity_id
_entity_poly.type
_entity_poly.pdbx_seq_one_letter_code
_entity_poly.pdbx_strand_id
1 'polypeptide(L)'
;MTLVGISSLEQPIPIQSLLEIEDKAIIKTTSSDNKVKMLVLDFDHTLAKSRVLSGSDDLNDCLFRLNLKNKVHFNAHASLLFKLREGASFIACENPNKVNSFISRCHQYGWEVIILTARPENMSEMTRRNLEQSRLTSLLGVEIIFSKGPKKDCFYEWLQKHPRWSKVEELDVLFADDKASHCQGMLKLAEVVKKPIKVSVISFHYQRALVSNEGLLTKKQKEVLAVQLLFFRNGKELPEDDQIGTQEINQALKHFSFPDEVNLDSFYQSIRSLASEKGCPFKDNQN
;
A
#
# COMPACT_ATOMS: atom_id res chain seq x y z
N MET A 1 7.21 -3.07 -42.58
CA MET A 1 7.14 -3.63 -41.22
C MET A 1 6.34 -2.65 -40.38
N THR A 2 5.08 -2.96 -40.11
CA THR A 2 4.13 -2.00 -39.54
C THR A 2 4.18 -2.10 -38.01
N LEU A 3 4.72 -1.06 -37.37
CA LEU A 3 4.54 -0.83 -35.94
C LEU A 3 3.04 -0.55 -35.71
N VAL A 4 2.29 -1.57 -35.31
CA VAL A 4 0.96 -1.37 -34.70
C VAL A 4 1.18 -1.36 -33.20
N GLY A 5 1.81 -0.29 -32.72
CA GLY A 5 1.65 0.13 -31.34
C GLY A 5 0.27 0.76 -31.25
N ILE A 6 -0.69 0.07 -30.64
CA ILE A 6 -1.90 0.74 -30.17
C ILE A 6 -1.46 1.58 -28.96
N SER A 7 -0.92 2.76 -29.28
CA SER A 7 -0.90 3.93 -28.41
C SER A 7 -2.35 4.45 -28.36
N SER A 8 -3.23 3.74 -27.67
CA SER A 8 -4.53 4.33 -27.32
C SER A 8 -4.30 5.22 -26.11
N LEU A 9 -4.39 6.53 -26.35
CA LEU A 9 -4.70 7.57 -25.38
C LEU A 9 -5.44 7.00 -24.15
N GLU A 10 -4.83 7.18 -22.98
CA GLU A 10 -5.42 7.23 -21.64
C GLU A 10 -6.78 6.52 -21.47
N GLN A 11 -6.84 5.21 -21.73
CA GLN A 11 -7.97 4.46 -21.20
C GLN A 11 -7.88 4.55 -19.67
N PRO A 12 -8.95 5.00 -18.98
CA PRO A 12 -8.93 5.08 -17.55
C PRO A 12 -8.64 3.69 -16.99
N ILE A 13 -7.69 3.63 -16.06
CA ILE A 13 -7.33 2.36 -15.42
C ILE A 13 -8.58 1.85 -14.72
N PRO A 14 -9.04 0.61 -15.02
CA PRO A 14 -10.28 0.11 -14.48
C PRO A 14 -10.21 0.09 -12.95
N ILE A 15 -11.28 0.58 -12.33
CA ILE A 15 -11.48 0.48 -10.89
C ILE A 15 -12.22 -0.82 -10.64
N GLN A 16 -11.57 -1.80 -10.02
CA GLN A 16 -12.14 -3.13 -9.80
C GLN A 16 -11.51 -3.84 -8.60
N SER A 17 -12.25 -4.77 -8.01
CA SER A 17 -11.76 -5.68 -6.97
C SER A 17 -10.87 -6.79 -7.55
N LEU A 18 -9.98 -7.38 -6.74
CA LEU A 18 -9.21 -8.57 -7.15
C LEU A 18 -10.12 -9.76 -7.45
N LEU A 19 -11.27 -9.82 -6.77
CA LEU A 19 -12.26 -10.89 -6.90
C LEU A 19 -13.18 -10.73 -8.12
N GLU A 20 -13.14 -9.57 -8.78
CA GLU A 20 -13.88 -9.29 -10.02
C GLU A 20 -13.05 -9.63 -11.27
N ILE A 21 -11.77 -9.94 -11.12
CA ILE A 21 -10.90 -10.32 -12.23
C ILE A 21 -11.44 -11.62 -12.85
N GLU A 22 -11.92 -11.52 -14.09
CA GLU A 22 -12.43 -12.67 -14.81
C GLU A 22 -11.35 -13.74 -14.99
N ASP A 23 -11.76 -15.01 -14.84
CA ASP A 23 -10.89 -16.15 -15.10
C ASP A 23 -10.26 -16.08 -16.50
N LYS A 24 -10.94 -15.51 -17.50
CA LYS A 24 -10.38 -15.32 -18.86
C LYS A 24 -9.13 -14.43 -18.90
N ALA A 25 -9.00 -13.45 -18.00
CA ALA A 25 -7.81 -12.62 -17.86
C ALA A 25 -6.61 -13.43 -17.31
N ILE A 26 -6.90 -14.53 -16.60
CA ILE A 26 -5.92 -15.44 -16.01
C ILE A 26 -5.65 -16.66 -16.92
N ILE A 27 -6.65 -17.07 -17.72
CA ILE A 27 -6.68 -18.34 -18.48
C ILE A 27 -6.18 -18.22 -19.93
N LYS A 28 -6.02 -17.03 -20.51
CA LYS A 28 -5.48 -16.93 -21.87
C LYS A 28 -3.96 -17.00 -21.90
N THR A 29 -3.42 -18.23 -21.83
CA THR A 29 -2.34 -18.76 -22.69
C THR A 29 -1.77 -20.03 -22.06
N THR A 30 -1.70 -21.09 -22.86
CA THR A 30 -0.85 -22.26 -22.58
C THR A 30 0.55 -21.78 -22.23
N SER A 31 1.07 -22.23 -21.09
CA SER A 31 2.45 -22.00 -20.69
C SER A 31 3.38 -22.53 -21.77
N SER A 32 4.01 -21.66 -22.56
CA SER A 32 5.24 -22.01 -23.25
C SER A 32 6.40 -21.78 -22.28
N ASP A 33 7.48 -22.54 -22.45
CA ASP A 33 8.65 -22.44 -21.56
C ASP A 33 9.25 -21.03 -21.52
N ASN A 34 9.09 -20.28 -22.62
CA ASN A 34 9.60 -18.92 -22.81
C ASN A 34 8.59 -17.83 -22.41
N LYS A 35 7.41 -18.20 -21.90
CA LYS A 35 6.42 -17.25 -21.39
C LYS A 35 6.42 -17.19 -19.86
N VAL A 36 6.49 -15.98 -19.33
CA VAL A 36 6.38 -15.69 -17.90
C VAL A 36 5.10 -14.90 -17.66
N LYS A 37 4.34 -15.32 -16.66
CA LYS A 37 3.07 -14.71 -16.25
C LYS A 37 3.19 -14.29 -14.79
N MET A 38 3.00 -13.01 -14.50
CA MET A 38 3.28 -12.41 -13.19
C MET A 38 2.04 -11.69 -12.67
N LEU A 39 1.58 -12.08 -11.48
CA LEU A 39 0.61 -11.32 -10.71
C LEU A 39 1.37 -10.50 -9.67
N VAL A 40 1.36 -9.19 -9.86
CA VAL A 40 2.11 -8.24 -9.06
C VAL A 40 1.13 -7.41 -8.23
N LEU A 41 1.19 -7.57 -6.92
CA LEU A 41 0.21 -7.00 -6.00
C LEU A 41 0.89 -5.98 -5.09
N ASP A 42 0.34 -4.77 -5.00
CA ASP A 42 0.68 -3.91 -3.87
C ASP A 42 0.16 -4.49 -2.55
N PHE A 43 0.75 -4.05 -1.43
CA PHE A 43 0.35 -4.53 -0.10
C PHE A 43 -0.66 -3.61 0.59
N ASP A 44 -0.28 -2.36 0.86
CA ASP A 44 -1.04 -1.47 1.74
C ASP A 44 -2.29 -0.97 1.00
N HIS A 45 -3.48 -1.12 1.58
CA HIS A 45 -4.77 -0.75 0.99
C HIS A 45 -5.17 -1.52 -0.27
N THR A 46 -4.28 -2.32 -0.85
CA THR A 46 -4.57 -3.27 -1.93
C THR A 46 -4.90 -4.66 -1.36
N LEU A 47 -3.96 -5.27 -0.64
CA LEU A 47 -4.14 -6.59 -0.03
C LEU A 47 -4.63 -6.49 1.41
N ALA A 48 -4.03 -5.60 2.19
CA ALA A 48 -4.30 -5.46 3.60
C ALA A 48 -4.33 -3.99 4.02
N LYS A 49 -5.15 -3.69 5.02
CA LYS A 49 -5.25 -2.36 5.62
C LYS A 49 -5.13 -2.44 7.14
N SER A 50 -4.63 -1.37 7.72
CA SER A 50 -4.62 -1.18 9.18
C SER A 50 -6.04 -1.19 9.72
N ARG A 51 -6.24 -1.84 10.88
CA ARG A 51 -7.48 -1.75 11.68
C ARG A 51 -7.48 -0.57 12.65
N VAL A 52 -6.32 0.07 12.81
CA VAL A 52 -6.16 1.27 13.63
C VAL A 52 -6.01 2.49 12.73
N LEU A 53 -6.73 3.57 13.06
CA LEU A 53 -6.66 4.83 12.35
C LEU A 53 -5.24 5.39 12.24
N SER A 54 -4.40 5.22 13.26
CA SER A 54 -3.01 5.70 13.27
C SER A 54 -2.09 5.01 12.24
N GLY A 55 -2.46 3.84 11.75
CA GLY A 55 -1.76 3.12 10.67
C GLY A 55 -2.42 3.28 9.30
N SER A 56 -3.55 3.99 9.22
CA SER A 56 -4.42 4.07 8.04
C SER A 56 -4.00 5.13 7.02
N ASP A 57 -4.57 5.06 5.82
CA ASP A 57 -4.42 6.09 4.78
C ASP A 57 -5.17 7.40 5.13
N ASP A 58 -6.19 7.34 6.00
CA ASP A 58 -6.91 8.54 6.45
C ASP A 58 -5.97 9.48 7.22
N LEU A 59 -5.11 8.92 8.07
CA LEU A 59 -4.08 9.70 8.75
C LEU A 59 -3.03 10.22 7.76
N ASN A 60 -2.60 9.37 6.82
CA ASN A 60 -1.63 9.74 5.79
C ASN A 60 -2.11 10.96 4.98
N ASP A 61 -3.35 10.93 4.48
CA ASP A 61 -3.93 12.03 3.71
C ASP A 61 -4.14 13.30 4.55
N CYS A 62 -4.56 13.15 5.81
CA CYS A 62 -4.68 14.26 6.76
C CYS A 62 -3.33 14.95 6.98
N LEU A 63 -2.27 14.19 7.26
CA LEU A 63 -0.91 14.71 7.48
C LEU A 63 -0.29 15.28 6.20
N PHE A 64 -0.56 14.69 5.04
CA PHE A 64 -0.17 15.24 3.74
C PHE A 64 -0.75 16.64 3.53
N ARG A 65 -2.06 16.82 3.75
CA ARG A 65 -2.73 18.12 3.61
C ARG A 65 -2.22 19.14 4.62
N LEU A 66 -1.98 18.70 5.86
CA LEU A 66 -1.38 19.55 6.90
C LEU A 66 0.05 19.97 6.57
N ASN A 67 0.86 19.08 6.02
CA ASN A 67 2.20 19.41 5.54
C ASN A 67 2.15 20.48 4.45
N LEU A 68 1.25 20.34 3.46
CA LEU A 68 1.05 21.34 2.42
C LEU A 68 0.64 22.70 3.00
N LYS A 69 -0.33 22.72 3.93
CA LYS A 69 -0.77 23.95 4.62
C LYS A 69 0.39 24.62 5.38
N ASN A 70 1.25 23.83 6.01
CA ASN A 70 2.38 24.31 6.81
C ASN A 70 3.67 24.51 5.99
N LYS A 71 3.63 24.40 4.65
CA LYS A 71 4.80 24.54 3.75
C LYS A 71 5.97 23.60 4.09
N VAL A 72 5.66 22.42 4.59
CA VAL A 72 6.61 21.34 4.89
C VAL A 72 6.62 20.35 3.73
N HIS A 73 7.69 19.56 3.57
CA HIS A 73 7.73 18.50 2.56
C HIS A 73 6.48 17.61 2.64
N PHE A 74 5.82 17.38 1.51
CA PHE A 74 4.49 16.75 1.48
C PHE A 74 4.46 15.38 2.18
N ASN A 75 5.56 14.61 2.06
CA ASN A 75 5.73 13.29 2.69
C ASN A 75 6.64 13.32 3.95
N ALA A 76 6.77 14.45 4.64
CA ALA A 76 7.66 14.59 5.80
C ALA A 76 7.37 13.60 6.94
N HIS A 77 6.12 13.12 7.02
CA HIS A 77 5.63 12.27 8.10
C HIS A 77 5.81 10.76 7.84
N ALA A 78 6.36 10.35 6.69
CA ALA A 78 6.45 8.95 6.27
C ALA A 78 7.08 8.02 7.32
N SER A 79 8.19 8.45 7.93
CA SER A 79 8.89 7.66 8.95
C SER A 79 8.03 7.38 10.18
N LEU A 80 7.21 8.35 10.60
CA LEU A 80 6.28 8.16 11.72
C LEU A 80 5.18 7.18 11.34
N LEU A 81 4.59 7.29 10.15
CA LEU A 81 3.54 6.37 9.71
C LEU A 81 4.02 4.92 9.65
N PHE A 82 5.22 4.68 9.12
CA PHE A 82 5.80 3.34 9.13
C PHE A 82 5.97 2.81 10.55
N LYS A 83 6.43 3.65 11.49
CA LYS A 83 6.58 3.27 12.89
C LYS A 83 5.25 3.00 13.60
N LEU A 84 4.19 3.77 13.29
CA LEU A 84 2.84 3.50 13.79
C LEU A 84 2.30 2.17 13.27
N ARG A 85 2.59 1.83 12.00
CA ARG A 85 2.19 0.56 11.39
C ARG A 85 2.89 -0.66 12.01
N GLU A 86 4.03 -0.51 12.68
CA GLU A 86 4.68 -1.59 13.43
C GLU A 86 3.85 -2.07 14.62
N GLY A 87 3.03 -1.18 15.21
CA GLY A 87 2.16 -1.49 16.35
C GLY A 87 0.70 -1.73 15.98
N ALA A 88 0.36 -1.71 14.68
CA ALA A 88 -1.00 -1.81 14.18
C ALA A 88 -1.39 -3.25 13.85
N SER A 89 -2.64 -3.63 14.13
CA SER A 89 -3.23 -4.85 13.59
C SER A 89 -3.73 -4.64 12.16
N PHE A 90 -3.70 -5.69 11.34
CA PHE A 90 -4.10 -5.64 9.93
C PHE A 90 -5.27 -6.58 9.62
N ILE A 91 -6.07 -6.19 8.62
CA ILE A 91 -7.12 -7.00 8.02
C ILE A 91 -6.97 -7.01 6.50
N ALA A 92 -7.38 -8.10 5.86
CA ALA A 92 -7.50 -8.13 4.40
C ALA A 92 -8.48 -7.05 3.91
N CYS A 93 -8.16 -6.42 2.79
CA CYS A 93 -9.06 -5.47 2.12
C CYS A 93 -10.32 -6.14 1.56
N GLU A 94 -10.21 -7.42 1.21
CA GLU A 94 -11.30 -8.27 0.72
C GLU A 94 -11.48 -9.51 1.60
N ASN A 95 -12.48 -10.33 1.26
CA ASN A 95 -12.68 -11.61 1.94
C ASN A 95 -11.42 -12.50 1.78
N PRO A 96 -10.71 -12.83 2.88
CA PRO A 96 -9.41 -13.51 2.78
C PRO A 96 -9.52 -14.91 2.17
N ASN A 97 -10.62 -15.63 2.41
CA ASN A 97 -10.82 -16.96 1.83
C ASN A 97 -10.95 -16.90 0.31
N LYS A 98 -11.65 -15.88 -0.22
CA LYS A 98 -11.79 -15.68 -1.66
C LYS A 98 -10.47 -15.24 -2.30
N VAL A 99 -9.71 -14.35 -1.64
CA VAL A 99 -8.38 -13.95 -2.12
C VAL A 99 -7.43 -15.15 -2.15
N ASN A 100 -7.36 -15.93 -1.07
CA ASN A 100 -6.53 -17.13 -1.03
C ASN A 100 -6.89 -18.14 -2.13
N SER A 101 -8.20 -18.30 -2.41
CA SER A 101 -8.69 -19.14 -3.52
C SER A 101 -8.26 -18.58 -4.88
N PHE A 102 -8.37 -17.27 -5.09
CA PHE A 102 -7.90 -16.60 -6.30
C PHE A 102 -6.40 -16.80 -6.54
N ILE A 103 -5.56 -16.56 -5.54
CA ILE A 103 -4.11 -16.77 -5.62
C ILE A 103 -3.77 -18.23 -5.92
N SER A 104 -4.46 -19.17 -5.28
CA SER A 104 -4.27 -20.60 -5.54
C SER A 104 -4.59 -20.96 -7.00
N ARG A 105 -5.64 -20.38 -7.58
CA ARG A 105 -5.96 -20.54 -9.01
C ARG A 105 -4.90 -19.92 -9.91
N CYS A 106 -4.38 -18.73 -9.58
CA CYS A 106 -3.28 -18.12 -10.33
C CYS A 106 -2.07 -19.07 -10.41
N HIS A 107 -1.66 -19.65 -9.28
CA HIS A 107 -0.57 -20.65 -9.27
C HIS A 107 -0.89 -21.88 -10.14
N GLN A 108 -2.12 -22.41 -10.08
CA GLN A 108 -2.55 -23.54 -10.92
C GLN A 108 -2.44 -23.23 -12.43
N TYR A 109 -2.65 -21.98 -12.82
CA TYR A 109 -2.52 -21.53 -14.22
C TYR A 109 -1.10 -21.06 -14.59
N GLY A 110 -0.12 -21.29 -13.72
CA GLY A 110 1.29 -20.96 -13.96
C GLY A 110 1.59 -19.47 -13.88
N TRP A 111 0.79 -18.71 -13.12
CA TRP A 111 1.14 -17.34 -12.72
C TRP A 111 2.04 -17.39 -11.50
N GLU A 112 3.14 -16.65 -11.55
CA GLU A 112 4.00 -16.38 -10.42
C GLU A 112 3.45 -15.15 -9.70
N VAL A 113 3.29 -15.24 -8.38
CA VAL A 113 2.66 -14.18 -7.57
C VAL A 113 3.73 -13.52 -6.72
N ILE A 114 3.79 -12.19 -6.76
CA ILE A 114 4.71 -11.40 -5.95
C ILE A 114 3.98 -10.21 -5.31
N ILE A 115 4.54 -9.72 -4.21
CA ILE A 115 4.13 -8.47 -3.57
C ILE A 115 5.15 -7.40 -3.89
N LEU A 116 4.72 -6.25 -4.39
CA LEU A 116 5.54 -5.08 -4.68
C LEU A 116 5.06 -3.89 -3.86
N THR A 117 5.74 -3.61 -2.75
CA THR A 117 5.29 -2.63 -1.74
C THR A 117 6.21 -1.41 -1.69
N ALA A 118 5.65 -0.26 -1.33
CA ALA A 118 6.42 0.96 -1.03
C ALA A 118 6.98 0.99 0.40
N ARG A 119 6.74 -0.06 1.20
CA ARG A 119 7.36 -0.20 2.52
C ARG A 119 8.88 -0.28 2.39
N PRO A 120 9.63 0.24 3.37
CA PRO A 120 11.07 0.08 3.41
C PRO A 120 11.46 -1.37 3.79
N GLU A 121 12.64 -1.79 3.36
CA GLU A 121 13.14 -3.16 3.49
C GLU A 121 13.26 -3.64 4.95
N ASN A 122 13.53 -2.73 5.89
CA ASN A 122 13.54 -3.03 7.32
C ASN A 122 12.16 -3.40 7.89
N MET A 123 11.06 -3.25 7.13
CA MET A 123 9.72 -3.72 7.49
C MET A 123 9.40 -5.10 6.94
N SER A 124 10.38 -5.87 6.47
CA SER A 124 10.15 -7.18 5.85
C SER A 124 9.43 -8.16 6.78
N GLU A 125 9.95 -8.36 7.99
CA GLU A 125 9.36 -9.24 9.00
C GLU A 125 7.95 -8.77 9.39
N MET A 126 7.78 -7.46 9.61
CA MET A 126 6.49 -6.87 9.93
C MET A 126 5.47 -7.07 8.80
N THR A 127 5.88 -6.93 7.55
CA THR A 127 5.00 -7.13 6.39
C THR A 127 4.51 -8.57 6.30
N ARG A 128 5.36 -9.55 6.61
CA ARG A 128 4.96 -10.96 6.72
C ARG A 128 3.97 -11.19 7.86
N ARG A 129 4.25 -10.64 9.05
CA ARG A 129 3.31 -10.71 10.18
C ARG A 129 1.95 -10.10 9.83
N ASN A 130 1.92 -8.98 9.10
CA ASN A 130 0.68 -8.33 8.70
C ASN A 130 -0.11 -9.16 7.67
N LEU A 131 0.57 -9.92 6.79
CA LEU A 131 -0.07 -10.90 5.91
C LEU A 131 -0.75 -12.02 6.72
N GLU A 132 -0.06 -12.54 7.74
CA GLU A 132 -0.60 -13.57 8.65
C GLU A 132 -1.84 -13.07 9.39
N GLN A 133 -1.76 -11.87 10.00
CA GLN A 133 -2.89 -11.23 10.68
C GLN A 133 -4.09 -11.03 9.74
N SER A 134 -3.82 -10.67 8.49
CA SER A 134 -4.83 -10.49 7.44
C SER A 134 -5.43 -11.80 6.94
N ARG A 135 -4.94 -12.97 7.40
CA ARG A 135 -5.35 -14.31 6.98
C ARG A 135 -5.14 -14.58 5.49
N LEU A 136 -4.17 -13.92 4.87
CA LEU A 136 -3.79 -14.10 3.46
C LEU A 136 -2.76 -15.21 3.33
N THR A 137 -3.11 -16.43 3.78
CA THR A 137 -2.17 -17.54 3.96
C THR A 137 -1.50 -18.01 2.67
N SER A 138 -2.16 -17.86 1.52
CA SER A 138 -1.58 -18.23 0.21
C SER A 138 -0.42 -17.30 -0.21
N LEU A 139 -0.25 -16.16 0.46
CA LEU A 139 0.78 -15.17 0.20
C LEU A 139 1.97 -15.25 1.17
N LEU A 140 1.96 -16.14 2.17
CA LEU A 140 3.05 -16.19 3.16
C LEU A 140 4.40 -16.62 2.57
N GLY A 141 4.36 -17.46 1.54
CA GLY A 141 5.54 -17.94 0.82
C GLY A 141 5.90 -17.13 -0.43
N VAL A 142 5.15 -16.08 -0.76
CA VAL A 142 5.46 -15.28 -1.96
C VAL A 142 6.63 -14.34 -1.72
N GLU A 143 7.28 -13.95 -2.80
CA GLU A 143 8.34 -12.96 -2.77
C GLU A 143 7.78 -11.56 -2.52
N ILE A 144 8.49 -10.78 -1.72
CA ILE A 144 8.14 -9.39 -1.38
C ILE A 144 9.28 -8.49 -1.84
N ILE A 145 8.98 -7.61 -2.80
CA ILE A 145 9.88 -6.59 -3.33
C ILE A 145 9.58 -5.26 -2.63
N PHE A 146 10.59 -4.72 -1.94
CA PHE A 146 10.53 -3.42 -1.26
C PHE A 146 11.02 -2.34 -2.22
N SER A 147 10.11 -1.52 -2.72
CA SER A 147 10.39 -0.52 -3.73
C SER A 147 11.08 0.71 -3.13
N LYS A 148 12.23 1.09 -3.70
CA LYS A 148 12.99 2.30 -3.33
C LYS A 148 12.75 3.47 -4.30
N GLY A 149 11.83 3.31 -5.26
CA GLY A 149 11.59 4.24 -6.36
C GLY A 149 10.31 3.94 -7.13
N PRO A 150 10.21 4.28 -8.42
CA PRO A 150 9.07 3.90 -9.25
C PRO A 150 8.93 2.37 -9.32
N LYS A 151 7.73 1.86 -9.05
CA LYS A 151 7.45 0.41 -8.99
C LYS A 151 7.85 -0.36 -10.25
N LYS A 152 7.66 0.22 -11.43
CA LYS A 152 8.04 -0.39 -12.71
C LYS A 152 9.54 -0.67 -12.81
N ASP A 153 10.38 0.24 -12.28
CA ASP A 153 11.83 0.13 -12.35
C ASP A 153 12.32 -0.93 -11.37
N CYS A 154 11.82 -0.91 -10.13
CA CYS A 154 12.13 -1.93 -9.14
C CYS A 154 11.67 -3.34 -9.59
N PHE A 155 10.49 -3.45 -10.20
CA PHE A 155 10.02 -4.72 -10.74
C PHE A 155 10.91 -5.21 -11.89
N TYR A 156 11.34 -4.31 -12.78
CA TYR A 156 12.26 -4.66 -13.86
C TYR A 156 13.64 -5.11 -13.35
N GLU A 157 14.21 -4.41 -12.37
CA GLU A 157 15.47 -4.82 -11.72
C GLU A 157 15.38 -6.21 -11.08
N TRP A 158 14.22 -6.53 -10.51
CA TRP A 158 13.94 -7.86 -9.99
C TRP A 158 13.82 -8.91 -11.10
N LEU A 159 13.06 -8.61 -12.16
CA LEU A 159 12.93 -9.49 -13.32
C LEU A 159 14.28 -9.87 -13.93
N GLN A 160 15.24 -8.94 -13.97
CA GLN A 160 16.59 -9.21 -14.47
C GLN A 160 17.35 -10.29 -13.68
N LYS A 161 16.98 -10.50 -12.41
CA LYS A 161 17.55 -11.52 -11.52
C LYS A 161 16.72 -12.81 -11.52
N HIS A 162 15.55 -12.80 -12.16
CA HIS A 162 14.65 -13.94 -12.18
C HIS A 162 15.28 -15.13 -12.95
N PRO A 163 15.27 -16.37 -12.42
CA PRO A 163 16.02 -17.50 -13.00
C PRO A 163 15.65 -17.80 -14.47
N ARG A 164 14.41 -17.54 -14.85
CA ARG A 164 13.90 -17.79 -16.21
C ARG A 164 14.18 -16.64 -17.18
N TRP A 165 14.58 -15.46 -16.69
CA TRP A 165 14.62 -14.21 -17.46
C TRP A 165 15.42 -14.30 -18.76
N SER A 166 16.54 -15.02 -18.75
CA SER A 166 17.39 -15.20 -19.93
C SER A 166 16.66 -15.81 -21.13
N LYS A 167 15.68 -16.69 -20.89
CA LYS A 167 14.93 -17.43 -21.92
C LYS A 167 13.55 -16.84 -22.24
N VAL A 168 13.13 -15.80 -21.53
CA VAL A 168 11.81 -15.18 -21.75
C VAL A 168 11.70 -14.55 -23.13
N GLU A 169 10.60 -14.83 -23.84
CA GLU A 169 10.18 -14.21 -25.10
C GLU A 169 8.88 -13.42 -24.93
N GLU A 170 8.03 -13.82 -23.97
CA GLU A 170 6.79 -13.11 -23.61
C GLU A 170 6.67 -12.92 -22.09
N LEU A 171 6.27 -11.72 -21.68
CA LEU A 171 5.96 -11.37 -20.30
C LEU A 171 4.53 -10.81 -20.22
N ASP A 172 3.65 -11.50 -19.49
CA ASP A 172 2.34 -10.99 -19.13
C ASP A 172 2.34 -10.57 -17.65
N VAL A 173 1.83 -9.38 -17.37
CA VAL A 173 1.75 -8.80 -16.03
C VAL A 173 0.30 -8.41 -15.72
N LEU A 174 -0.23 -8.93 -14.63
CA LEU A 174 -1.43 -8.43 -13.96
C LEU A 174 -0.97 -7.61 -12.75
N PHE A 175 -1.25 -6.31 -12.73
CA PHE A 175 -0.82 -5.40 -11.67
C PHE A 175 -2.00 -4.78 -10.91
N ALA A 176 -1.98 -4.89 -9.58
CA ALA A 176 -2.97 -4.32 -8.68
C ALA A 176 -2.34 -3.28 -7.75
N ASP A 177 -2.94 -2.09 -7.67
CA ASP A 177 -2.50 -1.06 -6.72
C ASP A 177 -3.66 -0.13 -6.33
N ASP A 178 -3.68 0.30 -5.08
CA ASP A 178 -4.62 1.28 -4.54
C ASP A 178 -4.33 2.70 -5.02
N LYS A 179 -3.24 2.95 -5.75
CA LYS A 179 -2.89 4.23 -6.34
C LYS A 179 -2.88 4.18 -7.86
N ALA A 180 -3.73 5.01 -8.47
CA ALA A 180 -3.85 5.11 -9.92
C ALA A 180 -2.52 5.49 -10.59
N SER A 181 -1.72 6.37 -9.96
CA SER A 181 -0.40 6.77 -10.48
C SER A 181 0.60 5.61 -10.54
N HIS A 182 0.56 4.68 -9.58
CA HIS A 182 1.38 3.47 -9.62
C HIS A 182 0.96 2.56 -10.79
N CYS A 183 -0.36 2.38 -10.97
CA CYS A 183 -0.90 1.61 -12.08
C CYS A 183 -0.52 2.19 -13.44
N GLN A 184 -0.59 3.52 -13.60
CA GLN A 184 -0.13 4.24 -14.81
C GLN A 184 1.37 4.05 -15.04
N GLY A 185 2.16 4.09 -13.98
CA GLY A 185 3.59 3.79 -14.03
C GLY A 185 3.85 2.38 -14.57
N MET A 186 3.13 1.38 -14.07
CA MET A 186 3.34 -0.02 -14.49
C MET A 186 2.96 -0.29 -15.95
N LEU A 187 1.96 0.41 -16.51
CA LEU A 187 1.62 0.31 -17.94
C LEU A 187 2.79 0.70 -18.85
N LYS A 188 3.75 1.48 -18.34
CA LYS A 188 4.98 1.89 -19.03
C LYS A 188 6.13 0.89 -18.85
N LEU A 189 5.89 -0.32 -18.33
CA LEU A 189 6.93 -1.32 -18.13
C LEU A 189 7.65 -1.69 -19.44
N ALA A 190 6.92 -1.77 -20.56
CA ALA A 190 7.50 -2.07 -21.87
C ALA A 190 8.57 -1.05 -22.30
N GLU A 191 8.50 0.20 -21.83
CA GLU A 191 9.48 1.25 -22.15
C GLU A 191 10.82 1.03 -21.45
N VAL A 192 10.83 0.38 -20.28
CA VAL A 192 12.05 0.18 -19.48
C VAL A 192 12.70 -1.20 -19.71
N VAL A 193 11.94 -2.16 -20.23
CA VAL A 193 12.46 -3.48 -20.60
C VAL A 193 13.39 -3.37 -21.79
N LYS A 194 14.69 -3.60 -21.58
CA LYS A 194 15.74 -3.49 -22.60
C LYS A 194 15.95 -4.77 -23.42
N LYS A 195 15.11 -5.79 -23.19
CA LYS A 195 15.17 -7.09 -23.87
C LYS A 195 14.12 -7.11 -24.99
N PRO A 196 14.41 -7.65 -26.20
CA PRO A 196 13.45 -7.73 -27.29
C PRO A 196 12.41 -8.84 -27.03
N ILE A 197 11.51 -8.61 -26.08
CA ILE A 197 10.42 -9.51 -25.71
C ILE A 197 9.08 -8.82 -25.90
N LYS A 198 8.01 -9.60 -26.02
CA LYS A 198 6.64 -9.07 -25.98
C LYS A 198 6.25 -8.85 -24.53
N VAL A 199 5.84 -7.63 -24.19
CA VAL A 199 5.36 -7.27 -22.84
C VAL A 199 3.89 -6.90 -22.93
N SER A 200 3.05 -7.56 -22.14
CA SER A 200 1.64 -7.23 -21.94
C SER A 200 1.42 -6.87 -20.48
N VAL A 201 0.83 -5.71 -20.22
CA VAL A 201 0.49 -5.27 -18.86
C VAL A 201 -1.00 -4.96 -18.82
N ILE A 202 -1.67 -5.56 -17.85
CA ILE A 202 -3.03 -5.22 -17.45
C ILE A 202 -2.91 -4.69 -16.02
N SER A 203 -3.19 -3.39 -15.85
CA SER A 203 -3.22 -2.75 -14.54
C SER A 203 -4.67 -2.49 -14.12
N PHE A 204 -4.97 -2.62 -12.84
CA PHE A 204 -6.24 -2.21 -12.27
C PHE A 204 -6.05 -1.49 -10.95
N HIS A 205 -6.86 -0.46 -10.76
CA HIS A 205 -6.86 0.37 -9.57
C HIS A 205 -7.83 -0.23 -8.56
N TYR A 206 -7.32 -0.58 -7.39
CA TYR A 206 -8.16 -1.13 -6.35
C TYR A 206 -9.11 -0.05 -5.81
N GLN A 207 -10.42 -0.33 -5.79
CA GLN A 207 -11.41 0.66 -5.35
C GLN A 207 -11.20 0.99 -3.87
N ARG A 208 -10.61 2.16 -3.62
CA ARG A 208 -10.52 2.72 -2.27
C ARG A 208 -11.93 3.05 -1.79
N ALA A 209 -12.26 2.72 -0.54
CA ALA A 209 -13.44 3.32 0.10
C ALA A 209 -13.23 4.84 0.09
N LEU A 210 -14.18 5.60 -0.47
CA LEU A 210 -14.08 7.05 -0.58
C LEU A 210 -13.72 7.65 0.78
N VAL A 211 -12.51 8.22 0.89
CA VAL A 211 -12.19 9.07 2.02
C VAL A 211 -13.01 10.34 1.88
N SER A 212 -13.62 10.79 2.97
CA SER A 212 -14.47 11.99 2.99
C SER A 212 -13.78 13.11 2.21
N ASN A 213 -14.49 13.69 1.23
CA ASN A 213 -13.96 14.66 0.26
C ASN A 213 -13.22 15.87 0.86
N GLU A 214 -13.39 16.11 2.17
CA GLU A 214 -12.70 17.18 2.89
C GLU A 214 -11.26 16.81 3.31
N GLY A 215 -10.89 15.52 3.31
CA GLY A 215 -9.56 15.06 3.73
C GLY A 215 -9.20 15.42 5.18
N LEU A 216 -10.21 15.69 6.00
CA LEU A 216 -10.11 16.01 7.41
C LEU A 216 -10.72 14.89 8.22
N LEU A 217 -10.03 14.49 9.29
CA LEU A 217 -10.55 13.52 10.25
C LEU A 217 -11.79 14.09 10.95
N THR A 218 -12.85 13.28 11.07
CA THR A 218 -14.03 13.60 11.88
C THR A 218 -13.64 13.79 13.36
N LYS A 219 -14.51 14.42 14.15
CA LYS A 219 -14.29 14.57 15.61
C LYS A 219 -14.00 13.21 16.27
N LYS A 220 -14.80 12.19 15.97
CA LYS A 220 -14.62 10.83 16.50
C LYS A 220 -13.29 10.22 16.10
N GLN A 221 -12.88 10.36 14.83
CA GLN A 221 -11.57 9.89 14.36
C GLN A 221 -10.42 10.60 15.08
N LYS A 222 -10.52 11.91 15.32
CA LYS A 222 -9.51 12.66 16.08
C LYS A 222 -9.38 12.14 17.52
N GLU A 223 -10.49 11.84 18.18
CA GLU A 223 -10.53 11.26 19.53
C GLU A 223 -9.92 9.86 19.58
N VAL A 224 -10.31 8.99 18.63
CA VAL A 224 -9.72 7.64 18.45
C VAL A 224 -8.20 7.73 18.25
N LEU A 225 -7.78 8.63 17.37
CA LEU A 225 -6.37 8.81 17.07
C LEU A 225 -5.58 9.32 18.26
N ALA A 226 -6.14 10.25 19.06
CA ALA A 226 -5.52 10.71 20.29
C ALA A 226 -5.20 9.53 21.24
N VAL A 227 -6.14 8.60 21.41
CA VAL A 227 -5.92 7.40 22.24
C VAL A 227 -4.80 6.53 21.65
N GLN A 228 -4.87 6.21 20.36
CA GLN A 228 -3.86 5.39 19.69
C GLN A 228 -2.46 6.01 19.77
N LEU A 229 -2.34 7.32 19.58
CA LEU A 229 -1.07 8.04 19.73
C LEU A 229 -0.56 8.02 21.18
N LEU A 230 -1.44 8.02 22.19
CA LEU A 230 -1.02 7.89 23.60
C LEU A 230 -0.47 6.50 23.88
N PHE A 231 -1.13 5.46 23.38
CA PHE A 231 -0.67 4.08 23.50
C PHE A 231 0.69 3.91 22.80
N PHE A 232 0.84 4.44 21.58
CA PHE A 232 2.11 4.48 20.87
C PHE A 232 3.21 5.21 21.66
N ARG A 233 2.89 6.37 22.24
CA ARG A 233 3.81 7.15 23.10
C ARG A 233 4.31 6.31 24.27
N ASN A 234 3.43 5.51 24.86
CA ASN A 234 3.74 4.66 26.01
C ASN A 234 4.27 3.26 25.65
N GLY A 235 4.48 2.96 24.36
CA GLY A 235 4.97 1.64 23.93
C GLY A 235 3.97 0.50 24.14
N LYS A 236 2.68 0.80 24.15
CA LYS A 236 1.59 -0.18 24.27
C LYS A 236 1.06 -0.57 22.89
N GLU A 237 0.42 -1.74 22.81
CA GLU A 237 -0.31 -2.19 21.62
C GLU A 237 -1.44 -1.21 21.26
N LEU A 238 -1.61 -0.93 19.96
CA LEU A 238 -2.57 0.08 19.52
C LEU A 238 -4.00 -0.50 19.55
N PRO A 239 -4.94 0.12 20.27
CA PRO A 239 -6.32 -0.37 20.30
C PRO A 239 -7.00 -0.16 18.93
N GLU A 240 -7.78 -1.16 18.50
CA GLU A 240 -8.63 -1.06 17.30
C GLU A 240 -9.72 0.01 17.49
N ASP A 241 -10.19 0.59 16.39
CA ASP A 241 -11.10 1.74 16.41
C ASP A 241 -12.42 1.46 17.18
N ASP A 242 -12.86 0.20 17.24
CA ASP A 242 -14.07 -0.28 17.94
C ASP A 242 -13.82 -0.67 19.40
N GLN A 243 -12.57 -0.72 19.85
CA GLN A 243 -12.17 -1.08 21.22
C GLN A 243 -12.03 0.15 22.13
N ILE A 244 -12.07 1.37 21.57
CA ILE A 244 -11.80 2.61 22.31
C ILE A 244 -13.08 3.11 23.00
N GLY A 245 -13.06 3.08 24.33
CA GLY A 245 -14.12 3.62 25.19
C GLY A 245 -13.97 5.11 25.50
N THR A 246 -15.02 5.68 26.10
CA THR A 246 -15.05 7.09 26.52
C THR A 246 -14.01 7.43 27.58
N GLN A 247 -13.64 6.48 28.44
CA GLN A 247 -12.65 6.71 29.51
C GLN A 247 -11.25 6.88 28.95
N GLU A 248 -10.86 6.05 27.99
CA GLU A 248 -9.58 6.11 27.28
C GLU A 248 -9.44 7.42 26.53
N ILE A 249 -10.51 7.87 25.85
CA ILE A 249 -10.57 9.17 25.16
C ILE A 249 -10.29 10.30 26.16
N ASN A 250 -11.02 10.34 27.28
CA ASN A 250 -10.85 11.39 28.29
C ASN A 250 -9.44 11.40 28.91
N GLN A 251 -8.78 10.25 29.02
CA GLN A 251 -7.37 10.19 29.46
C GLN A 251 -6.43 10.72 28.38
N ALA A 252 -6.61 10.30 27.13
CA ALA A 252 -5.77 10.72 26.01
C ALA A 252 -5.83 12.22 25.76
N LEU A 253 -7.03 12.81 25.87
CA LEU A 253 -7.24 14.26 25.71
C LEU A 253 -6.55 15.09 26.81
N LYS A 254 -6.10 14.50 27.93
CA LYS A 254 -5.26 15.18 28.94
C LYS A 254 -3.79 15.24 28.57
N HIS A 255 -3.29 14.30 27.76
CA HIS A 255 -1.87 14.14 27.44
C HIS A 255 -1.45 14.82 26.14
N PHE A 256 -2.40 14.94 25.22
CA PHE A 256 -2.26 15.76 24.05
C PHE A 256 -3.10 17.00 24.32
N SER A 257 -2.47 18.18 24.34
CA SER A 257 -3.14 19.46 24.57
C SER A 257 -4.06 19.77 23.39
N PHE A 258 -5.16 19.04 23.29
CA PHE A 258 -6.30 19.43 22.49
C PHE A 258 -7.02 20.45 23.36
N PRO A 259 -6.92 21.76 23.08
CA PRO A 259 -7.89 22.67 23.67
C PRO A 259 -9.29 22.11 23.38
N ASP A 260 -10.28 22.47 24.19
CA ASP A 260 -11.64 21.91 24.20
C ASP A 260 -12.37 21.91 22.83
N GLU A 261 -11.73 22.50 21.82
CA GLU A 261 -11.93 22.28 20.40
C GLU A 261 -10.65 21.71 19.77
N VAL A 262 -10.71 20.53 19.15
CA VAL A 262 -9.57 19.94 18.42
C VAL A 262 -9.18 20.84 17.23
N ASN A 263 -8.37 21.87 17.51
CA ASN A 263 -7.73 22.69 16.51
C ASN A 263 -6.73 21.81 15.77
N LEU A 264 -6.93 21.68 14.47
CA LEU A 264 -6.13 20.86 13.57
C LEU A 264 -4.63 21.21 13.64
N ASP A 265 -4.29 22.47 13.91
CA ASP A 265 -2.91 22.92 14.04
C ASP A 265 -2.27 22.44 15.36
N SER A 266 -3.00 22.46 16.48
CA SER A 266 -2.50 21.91 17.76
C SER A 266 -2.30 20.39 17.69
N PHE A 267 -3.25 19.70 17.04
CA PHE A 267 -3.13 18.27 16.74
C PHE A 267 -1.89 17.96 15.88
N TYR A 268 -1.65 18.75 14.83
CA TYR A 268 -0.47 18.60 13.98
C TYR A 268 0.85 18.80 14.75
N GLN A 269 0.94 19.83 15.59
CA GLN A 269 2.14 20.06 16.42
C GLN A 269 2.37 18.94 17.44
N SER A 270 1.30 18.41 18.03
CA SER A 270 1.37 17.26 18.94
C SER A 270 1.94 16.01 18.23
N ILE A 271 1.50 15.74 17.00
CA ILE A 271 2.04 14.64 16.19
C ILE A 271 3.52 14.87 15.87
N ARG A 272 3.92 16.09 15.50
CA ARG A 272 5.33 16.42 15.22
C ARG A 272 6.21 16.23 16.45
N SER A 273 5.77 16.65 17.63
CA SER A 273 6.49 16.42 18.88
C SER A 273 6.68 14.93 19.17
N LEU A 274 5.60 14.15 19.03
CA LEU A 274 5.65 12.70 19.20
C LEU A 274 6.59 12.01 18.21
N ALA A 275 6.60 12.46 16.94
CA ALA A 275 7.55 11.99 15.93
C ALA A 275 9.00 12.21 16.38
N SER A 276 9.34 13.41 16.87
CA SER A 276 10.66 13.71 17.40
C SER A 276 11.02 12.85 18.62
N GLU A 277 10.12 12.71 19.60
CA GLU A 277 10.30 11.84 20.77
C GLU A 277 10.59 10.39 20.39
N LYS A 278 9.99 9.94 19.28
CA LYS A 278 10.13 8.56 18.77
C LYS A 278 11.27 8.40 17.77
N GLY A 279 12.12 9.41 17.59
CA GLY A 279 13.27 9.35 16.68
C GLY A 279 12.87 9.27 15.19
N CYS A 280 11.68 9.74 14.86
CA CYS A 280 11.15 9.80 13.50
C CYS A 280 10.68 11.22 13.15
N PRO A 281 11.53 12.25 13.36
CA PRO A 281 11.13 13.64 13.17
C PRO A 281 10.69 13.89 11.72
N PHE A 282 9.77 14.84 11.56
CA PHE A 282 9.31 15.24 10.24
C PHE A 282 10.50 15.81 9.46
N LYS A 283 10.68 15.37 8.21
CA LYS A 283 11.67 15.95 7.31
C LYS A 283 11.17 17.30 6.84
N ASP A 284 11.57 18.36 7.51
CA ASP A 284 11.36 19.71 6.99
C ASP A 284 12.13 19.88 5.68
N ASN A 285 11.64 20.75 4.79
CA ASN A 285 12.31 21.00 3.51
C ASN A 285 13.77 21.37 3.79
N GLN A 286 14.69 20.46 3.46
CA GLN A 286 16.09 20.83 3.30
C GLN A 286 16.14 21.64 2.01
N ASN A 287 16.61 22.88 2.12
CA ASN A 287 17.03 23.65 0.94
C ASN A 287 18.00 22.82 0.10
#